data_AF-A0A4R2P4R1-F1
#
_entry.id   AF-A0A4R2P4R1-F1
#
_cell.length_a   1.000
_cell.length_b   1.000
_cell.length_c   1.000
_cell.angle_alpha   90.00
_cell.angle_beta   90.00
_cell.angle_gamma   90.00
#
_symmetry.space_group_name_H-M   'P 1'
#
loop_
_entity.id
_entity.type
_entity.pdbx_description
1 polymer ?
#
loop_
_entity_poly.entity_id
_entity_poly.type
_entity_poly.pdbx_seq_one_letter_code
_entity_poly.pdbx_strand_id
1 'polypeptide(L)'
;MARLCAPTGYMHHSKVHFHEGTGLFFIGDSDADIKAGKDADVTTIGVQWLPNYQAPEFTVEPDHQFGSVADFKSYLEKSVI
;
A
#
# COMPACT_ATOMS: atom_id res chain seq x y z
N MET A 1 28.05 29.98 -9.95
CA MET A 1 26.58 30.02 -10.05
C MET A 1 26.02 28.83 -9.27
N ALA A 2 25.24 29.16 -8.24
CA ALA A 2 24.46 28.35 -7.29
C ALA A 2 25.00 26.98 -6.81
N ARG A 3 25.65 27.00 -5.64
CA ARG A 3 25.54 25.97 -4.59
C ARG A 3 24.21 26.14 -3.85
N LEU A 4 23.73 25.06 -3.22
CA LEU A 4 22.94 24.94 -1.96
C LEU A 4 21.91 23.79 -2.15
N CYS A 5 21.64 22.87 -1.23
CA CYS A 5 22.13 22.56 0.11
C CYS A 5 21.49 21.20 0.44
N ALA A 6 22.24 20.23 0.96
CA ALA A 6 21.61 19.14 1.72
C ALA A 6 21.13 19.71 3.07
N PRO A 7 20.01 19.24 3.63
CA PRO A 7 19.85 19.21 5.06
C PRO A 7 19.98 17.75 5.54
N THR A 8 21.05 17.49 6.28
CA THR A 8 21.07 16.50 7.35
C THR A 8 19.86 16.73 8.25
N GLY A 9 18.83 15.92 8.09
CA GLY A 9 17.65 15.87 8.95
C GLY A 9 17.52 14.47 9.53
N TYR A 10 17.66 14.38 10.86
CA TYR A 10 17.25 13.21 11.63
C TYR A 10 15.77 12.92 11.32
N MET A 11 15.45 11.73 10.78
CA MET A 11 14.06 11.25 10.75
C MET A 11 13.67 10.90 12.20
N HIS A 12 13.14 11.88 12.92
CA HIS A 12 12.36 11.61 14.11
C HIS A 12 11.04 11.01 13.64
N HIS A 13 10.61 9.88 14.22
CA HIS A 13 9.31 9.25 14.00
C HIS A 13 8.16 10.25 14.22
N SER A 14 7.84 11.07 13.23
CA SER A 14 6.56 11.75 13.15
C SER A 14 5.58 10.76 12.53
N LYS A 15 4.98 9.94 13.39
CA LYS A 15 3.80 9.14 13.07
C LYS A 15 2.76 10.08 12.46
N VAL A 16 2.43 9.88 11.19
CA VAL A 16 1.36 10.61 10.54
C VAL A 16 0.06 10.05 11.09
N HIS A 17 -0.49 10.72 12.11
CA HIS A 17 -1.82 10.37 12.63
C HIS A 17 -2.87 10.86 11.63
N PHE A 18 -3.31 9.97 10.74
CA PHE A 18 -4.49 10.20 9.91
C PHE A 18 -5.74 10.15 10.80
N HIS A 19 -6.48 11.26 10.89
CA HIS A 19 -7.79 11.32 11.54
C HIS A 19 -8.90 11.14 10.50
N GLU A 20 -9.98 10.47 10.92
CA GLU A 20 -11.01 9.83 10.08
C GLU A 20 -11.53 10.69 8.92
N GLY A 21 -11.53 10.10 7.73
CA GLY A 21 -12.20 10.67 6.55
C GLY A 21 -11.79 10.03 5.21
N THR A 22 -10.57 9.50 5.09
CA THR A 22 -10.13 8.78 3.89
C THR A 22 -9.20 7.63 4.29
N GLY A 23 -9.70 6.39 4.27
CA GLY A 23 -8.84 5.22 4.39
C GLY A 23 -7.87 5.19 3.21
N LEU A 24 -6.56 5.26 3.47
CA LEU A 24 -5.54 5.13 2.43
C LEU A 24 -5.21 3.64 2.29
N PHE A 25 -5.29 3.13 1.06
CA PHE A 25 -4.92 1.76 0.73
C PHE A 25 -3.67 1.76 -0.13
N PHE A 26 -2.72 0.89 0.19
CA PHE A 26 -1.62 0.55 -0.70
C PHE A 26 -1.96 -0.76 -1.40
N ILE A 27 -1.91 -0.78 -2.74
CA ILE A 27 -2.37 -1.92 -3.55
C ILE A 27 -1.27 -2.32 -4.51
N GLY A 28 -0.95 -3.62 -4.57
CA GLY A 28 0.06 -4.13 -5.49
C GLY A 28 0.07 -5.65 -5.59
N ASP A 29 0.84 -6.14 -6.55
CA ASP A 29 0.95 -7.56 -6.91
C ASP A 29 2.25 -8.21 -6.42
N SER A 30 3.11 -7.46 -5.70
CA SER A 30 4.40 -7.93 -5.23
C SER A 30 4.65 -7.68 -3.74
N ASP A 31 5.57 -8.45 -3.14
CA ASP A 31 6.03 -8.24 -1.76
C ASP A 31 6.58 -6.83 -1.52
N ALA A 32 7.14 -6.19 -2.55
CA ALA A 32 7.68 -4.84 -2.44
C ALA A 32 6.54 -3.83 -2.17
N ASP A 33 5.40 -4.00 -2.82
CA ASP A 33 4.22 -3.14 -2.62
C ASP A 33 3.63 -3.32 -1.23
N ILE A 34 3.49 -4.58 -0.79
CA ILE A 34 2.96 -4.89 0.53
C ILE A 34 3.88 -4.34 1.61
N LYS A 35 5.19 -4.55 1.47
CA LYS A 35 6.17 -4.03 2.42
C LYS A 35 6.15 -2.51 2.48
N ALA A 36 6.08 -1.82 1.35
CA ALA A 36 6.00 -0.36 1.31
C ALA A 36 4.76 0.16 2.05
N GLY A 37 3.61 -0.48 1.88
CA GLY A 37 2.38 -0.11 2.59
C GLY A 37 2.47 -0.38 4.10
N LYS A 38 3.02 -1.53 4.51
CA LYS A 38 3.25 -1.84 5.93
C LYS A 38 4.23 -0.86 6.59
N ASP A 39 5.33 -0.53 5.91
CA ASP A 39 6.32 0.44 6.39
C ASP A 39 5.73 1.87 6.48
N ALA A 40 4.68 2.16 5.69
CA ALA A 40 3.92 3.41 5.73
C ALA A 40 2.76 3.41 6.74
N ASP A 41 2.52 2.31 7.48
CA ASP A 41 1.44 2.14 8.46
C ASP A 41 0.03 2.36 7.85
N VAL A 42 -0.19 1.81 6.65
CA VAL A 42 -1.48 1.89 5.93
C VAL A 42 -2.00 0.51 5.54
N THR A 43 -3.31 0.39 5.31
CA THR A 43 -3.94 -0.87 4.90
C THR A 43 -3.41 -1.32 3.55
N THR A 44 -3.00 -2.59 3.47
CA THR A 44 -2.40 -3.20 2.29
C THR A 44 -3.33 -4.19 1.60
N ILE A 45 -3.37 -4.15 0.27
CA ILE A 45 -4.18 -5.05 -0.55
C ILE A 45 -3.29 -5.73 -1.58
N GLY A 46 -3.16 -7.06 -1.45
CA GLY A 46 -2.50 -7.91 -2.44
C GLY A 46 -3.45 -8.28 -3.57
N VAL A 47 -3.00 -8.13 -4.82
CA VAL A 47 -3.82 -8.49 -5.99
C VAL A 47 -3.17 -9.61 -6.77
N GLN A 48 -3.97 -10.61 -7.16
CA GLN A 48 -3.50 -11.81 -7.86
C GLN A 48 -4.43 -12.19 -9.02
N TRP A 49 -4.72 -11.23 -9.90
CA TRP A 49 -5.53 -11.45 -11.12
C TRP A 49 -4.72 -11.26 -12.40
N LEU A 50 -3.40 -11.06 -12.30
CA LEU A 50 -2.54 -10.88 -13.46
C LEU A 50 -2.07 -12.23 -13.99
N PRO A 51 -2.07 -12.44 -15.31
CA PRO A 51 -1.83 -13.76 -15.87
C PRO A 51 -0.36 -14.21 -15.79
N ASN A 52 0.61 -13.28 -15.81
CA ASN A 52 2.03 -13.63 -15.98
C ASN A 52 3.03 -12.80 -15.15
N TYR A 53 2.61 -11.65 -14.60
CA TYR A 53 3.48 -10.73 -13.88
C TYR A 53 2.82 -10.41 -12.54
N GLN A 54 3.04 -11.29 -11.57
CA GLN A 54 2.62 -11.14 -10.17
C GLN A 54 3.47 -12.03 -9.28
N ALA A 55 3.52 -11.75 -7.98
CA ALA A 55 4.10 -12.68 -7.03
C ALA A 55 3.24 -13.97 -6.97
N PRO A 56 3.85 -15.17 -7.06
CA PRO A 56 3.11 -16.43 -6.93
C PRO A 56 2.50 -16.57 -5.53
N GLU A 57 3.22 -16.09 -4.52
CA GLU A 57 2.80 -16.02 -3.13
C GLU A 57 3.38 -14.74 -2.51
N PHE A 58 2.71 -14.18 -1.52
CA PHE A 58 3.24 -13.09 -0.71
C PHE A 58 3.98 -13.67 0.49
N THR A 59 5.24 -13.29 0.67
CA THR A 59 6.00 -13.62 1.90
C THR A 59 5.65 -12.69 3.05
N VAL A 60 5.12 -11.51 2.75
CA VAL A 60 4.53 -10.57 3.71
C VAL A 60 3.02 -10.57 3.52
N GLU A 61 2.27 -10.98 4.54
CA GLU A 61 0.81 -11.09 4.44
C GLU A 61 0.13 -9.71 4.28
N PRO A 62 -0.61 -9.48 3.18
CA PRO A 62 -1.41 -8.27 3.02
C PRO A 62 -2.65 -8.32 3.92
N ASP A 63 -3.24 -7.16 4.23
CA ASP A 63 -4.46 -7.09 5.06
C ASP A 63 -5.69 -7.66 4.32
N HIS A 64 -5.71 -7.51 2.99
CA HIS A 64 -6.69 -8.14 2.11
C HIS A 64 -6.01 -8.69 0.85
N GLN A 65 -6.61 -9.73 0.27
CA GLN A 65 -6.14 -10.31 -0.99
C GLN A 65 -7.30 -10.60 -1.94
N PHE A 66 -7.11 -10.30 -3.23
CA PHE A 66 -8.13 -10.51 -4.25
C PHE A 66 -7.56 -11.19 -5.50
N GLY A 67 -8.17 -12.31 -5.90
CA GLY A 67 -7.82 -13.03 -7.13
C GLY A 67 -8.57 -12.57 -8.38
N SER A 68 -9.51 -11.63 -8.25
CA SER A 68 -10.26 -11.10 -9.39
C SER A 68 -10.56 -9.61 -9.25
N VAL A 69 -10.58 -8.92 -10.39
CA VAL A 69 -10.98 -7.50 -10.46
C VAL A 69 -12.44 -7.31 -10.04
N ALA A 70 -13.30 -8.31 -10.29
CA ALA A 70 -14.71 -8.24 -9.95
C ALA A 70 -14.94 -8.24 -8.43
N ASP A 71 -14.25 -9.11 -7.71
CA ASP A 71 -14.33 -9.19 -6.24
C ASP A 71 -13.76 -7.93 -5.60
N PHE A 72 -12.64 -7.44 -6.13
CA PHE A 72 -12.03 -6.19 -5.68
C PHE A 72 -12.95 -4.97 -5.89
N LYS A 73 -13.57 -4.83 -7.06
CA LYS A 73 -14.57 -3.78 -7.31
C LYS A 73 -15.75 -3.88 -6.36
N SER A 74 -16.28 -5.09 -6.18
CA SER A 74 -17.39 -5.35 -5.27
C SER A 74 -17.05 -4.99 -3.82
N TYR A 75 -15.80 -5.20 -3.40
CA TYR A 75 -15.29 -4.79 -2.10
C TYR A 75 -15.24 -3.26 -1.95
N LEU A 76 -14.70 -2.55 -2.95
CA LEU A 76 -14.62 -1.09 -2.93
C LEU A 76 -16.01 -0.45 -2.89
N GLU A 77 -16.96 -0.92 -3.70
CA GLU A 77 -18.32 -0.39 -3.75
C GLU A 77 -19.07 -0.54 -2.42
N LYS A 78 -18.81 -1.63 -1.68
CA LYS A 78 -19.39 -1.87 -0.34
C LYS A 78 -18.74 -1.04 0.75
N SER A 79 -17.49 -0.61 0.56
CA SER A 79 -16.70 0.12 1.55
C SER A 79 -16.92 1.63 1.52
N VAL A 80 -17.69 2.14 0.56
CA VAL A 80 -17.98 3.58 0.33
C VAL A 80 -19.39 3.97 0.84
N ILE A 81 -19.99 3.18 1.73
CA ILE A 81 -21.33 3.43 2.30
C ILE A 81 -21.21 4.05 3.69
#